data_AF-A0A932VVW0-F1
#
_entry.id   AF-A0A932VVW0-F1
#
_cell.length_a   1.000
_cell.length_b   1.000
_cell.length_c   1.000
_cell.angle_alpha   90.00
_cell.angle_beta   90.00
_cell.angle_gamma   90.00
#
_symmetry.space_group_name_H-M   'P 1'
#
loop_
_entity.id
_entity.type
_entity.pdbx_description
1 polymer ?
#
loop_
_entity_poly.entity_id
_entity_poly.type
_entity_poly.pdbx_seq_one_letter_code
_entity_poly.pdbx_strand_id
1 'polypeptide(L)'
;MDGRQSDVEVVFKPDGIWAEFLRHAPGYIGTEVECESQVERRYRVRDFWSWHRYFELFRDRFAAEYVKFERLMAADGLVEREEFVGAYYEKERGDGDELVPG
;
A
#
# COMPACT_ATOMS: atom_id res chain seq x y z
N MET A 1 28.56 -14.06 -0.80
CA MET A 1 28.03 -14.64 0.45
C MET A 1 27.90 -13.46 1.42
N ASP A 2 26.73 -12.90 1.70
CA ASP A 2 25.36 -13.25 1.29
C ASP A 2 24.61 -11.95 0.93
N GLY A 3 23.72 -11.90 -0.06
CA GLY A 3 22.61 -12.84 -0.24
C GLY A 3 21.30 -12.28 0.34
N ARG A 4 21.30 -11.07 0.93
CA ARG A 4 20.08 -10.28 1.20
C ARG A 4 19.65 -9.44 0.00
N GLN A 5 19.38 -10.10 -1.12
CA GLN A 5 18.33 -9.58 -1.98
C GLN A 5 17.02 -10.07 -1.37
N SER A 6 16.39 -9.20 -0.58
CA SER A 6 14.96 -9.34 -0.32
C SER A 6 14.27 -9.38 -1.68
N ASP A 7 13.25 -10.22 -1.84
CA ASP A 7 12.38 -10.13 -3.01
C ASP A 7 11.24 -9.17 -2.72
N VAL A 8 10.86 -8.36 -3.71
CA VAL A 8 9.75 -7.39 -3.59
C VAL A 8 8.48 -8.13 -3.16
N GLU A 9 8.24 -9.31 -3.74
CA GLU A 9 7.15 -10.20 -3.37
C GLU A 9 7.19 -10.61 -1.88
N VAL A 10 8.37 -10.87 -1.29
CA VAL A 10 8.50 -11.26 0.13
C VAL A 10 8.19 -10.10 1.08
N VAL A 11 8.49 -8.86 0.68
CA VAL A 11 8.24 -7.66 1.48
C VAL A 11 6.78 -7.22 1.41
N PHE A 12 6.18 -7.26 0.22
CA PHE A 12 4.85 -6.68 -0.07
C PHE A 12 3.70 -7.70 -0.15
N LYS A 13 3.95 -9.00 -0.04
CA LYS A 13 2.89 -10.02 0.12
C LYS A 13 1.99 -9.78 1.35
N PRO A 14 0.79 -10.38 1.43
CA PRO A 14 -0.15 -10.15 2.53
C PRO A 14 0.38 -10.44 3.95
N ASP A 15 1.38 -11.33 4.08
CA ASP A 15 2.08 -11.66 5.33
C ASP A 15 3.52 -11.10 5.38
N GLY A 16 3.87 -10.17 4.49
CA GLY A 16 5.16 -9.48 4.44
C GLY A 16 5.24 -8.30 5.42
N ILE A 17 6.47 -7.80 5.64
CA ILE A 17 6.75 -6.73 6.61
C ILE A 17 6.00 -5.42 6.33
N TRP A 18 5.67 -5.14 5.07
CA TRP A 18 4.84 -3.98 4.71
C TRP A 18 3.41 -4.15 5.23
N ALA A 19 2.80 -5.29 4.93
CA ALA A 19 1.46 -5.62 5.39
C ALA A 19 1.38 -5.75 6.93
N GLU A 20 2.45 -6.19 7.60
CA GLU A 20 2.55 -6.18 9.08
C GLU A 20 2.57 -4.77 9.65
N PHE A 21 3.32 -3.85 9.03
CA PHE A 21 3.34 -2.45 9.43
C PHE A 21 1.96 -1.80 9.27
N LEU A 22 1.28 -2.04 8.14
CA LEU A 22 -0.07 -1.52 7.89
C LEU A 22 -1.14 -2.11 8.83
N ARG A 23 -1.00 -3.35 9.32
CA ARG A 23 -1.92 -3.97 10.30
C ARG A 23 -2.07 -3.18 11.61
N HIS A 24 -1.14 -2.28 11.93
CA HIS A 24 -1.27 -1.40 13.11
C HIS A 24 -2.19 -0.19 12.89
N ALA A 25 -2.65 0.05 11.66
CA ALA A 25 -3.53 1.15 11.30
C ALA A 25 -5.01 0.76 11.38
N PRO A 26 -5.89 1.61 11.96
CA PRO A 26 -7.34 1.39 11.89
C PRO A 26 -7.82 1.27 10.45
N GLY A 27 -8.72 0.33 10.17
CA GLY A 27 -9.36 0.21 8.87
C GLY A 27 -8.52 -0.38 7.73
N TYR A 28 -7.27 -0.78 7.96
CA TYR A 28 -6.53 -1.59 6.99
C TYR A 28 -7.18 -2.97 6.80
N ILE A 29 -7.31 -3.42 5.55
CA ILE A 29 -7.93 -4.69 5.16
C ILE A 29 -6.87 -5.70 4.73
N GLY A 30 -5.92 -5.28 3.89
CA GLY A 30 -4.89 -6.15 3.32
C GLY A 30 -4.05 -5.45 2.25
N THR A 31 -2.96 -6.10 1.82
CA THR A 31 -2.13 -5.68 0.69
C THR A 31 -2.10 -6.80 -0.33
N GLU A 32 -2.23 -6.46 -1.61
CA GLU A 32 -1.91 -7.33 -2.73
C GLU A 32 -0.64 -6.84 -3.45
N VAL A 33 0.16 -7.78 -3.94
CA VAL A 33 1.30 -7.51 -4.81
C VAL A 33 1.18 -8.32 -6.10
N GLU A 34 1.36 -7.65 -7.23
CA GLU A 34 1.25 -8.21 -8.58
C GLU A 34 2.51 -7.86 -9.38
N CYS A 35 3.10 -8.83 -10.08
CA CYS A 35 4.23 -8.60 -10.96
C CYS A 35 3.74 -8.15 -12.35
N GLU A 36 3.86 -6.87 -12.67
CA GLU A 36 3.49 -6.33 -14.00
C GLU A 36 4.49 -6.72 -15.09
N SER A 37 5.78 -6.84 -14.75
CA SER A 37 6.83 -7.30 -15.68
C SER A 37 8.02 -7.88 -14.93
N GLN A 38 8.27 -9.19 -15.08
CA GLN A 38 9.44 -9.87 -14.51
C GLN A 38 10.75 -9.36 -15.11
N VAL A 39 10.76 -9.05 -16.42
CA VAL A 39 11.96 -8.57 -17.14
C VAL A 39 12.40 -7.20 -16.65
N GLU A 40 11.44 -6.31 -16.36
CA GLU A 40 11.72 -4.98 -15.81
C GLU A 40 11.73 -4.96 -14.27
N ARG A 41 11.48 -6.09 -13.61
CA ARG A 41 11.23 -6.22 -12.16
C ARG A 41 10.22 -5.18 -11.65
N ARG A 42 9.15 -4.94 -12.43
CA ARG A 42 8.10 -3.96 -12.15
C ARG A 42 6.94 -4.64 -11.42
N TYR A 43 6.58 -4.07 -10.27
CA TYR A 43 5.52 -4.58 -9.39
C TYR A 43 4.47 -3.52 -9.12
N ARG A 44 3.23 -3.97 -8.94
CA ARG A 44 2.09 -3.19 -8.48
C ARG A 44 1.73 -3.64 -7.07
N VAL A 45 1.80 -2.73 -6.11
CA VAL A 45 1.31 -2.93 -4.75
C VAL A 45 -0.03 -2.21 -4.61
N ARG A 46 -1.02 -2.85 -3.98
CA ARG A 46 -2.34 -2.28 -3.70
C ARG A 46 -2.71 -2.51 -2.25
N ASP A 47 -2.84 -1.44 -1.48
CA ASP A 47 -3.30 -1.50 -0.09
C ASP A 47 -4.80 -1.20 -0.02
N PHE A 48 -5.54 -2.08 0.63
CA PHE A 48 -6.99 -2.01 0.78
C PHE A 48 -7.36 -1.47 2.16
N TRP A 49 -8.28 -0.50 2.18
CA TRP A 49 -8.71 0.22 3.37
C TRP A 49 -10.24 0.32 3.40
N SER A 50 -10.84 0.17 4.58
CA SER A 50 -12.30 0.26 4.77
C SER A 50 -12.84 1.67 4.56
N TRP A 51 -11.98 2.68 4.66
CA TRP A 51 -12.32 4.07 4.34
C TRP A 51 -11.05 4.86 3.98
N HIS A 52 -11.16 5.74 2.99
CA HIS A 52 -10.01 6.48 2.44
C HIS A 52 -9.26 7.32 3.46
N ARG A 53 -9.98 7.93 4.42
CA ARG A 53 -9.41 8.75 5.48
C ARG A 53 -8.46 7.96 6.39
N TYR A 54 -8.60 6.64 6.49
CA TYR A 54 -7.68 5.84 7.30
C TYR A 54 -6.28 5.75 6.71
N PHE A 55 -6.14 5.73 5.38
CA PHE A 55 -4.82 5.83 4.74
C PHE A 55 -4.19 7.21 4.94
N GLU A 56 -4.98 8.28 4.82
CA GLU A 56 -4.51 9.66 5.08
C GLU A 56 -4.02 9.81 6.54
N LEU A 57 -4.83 9.35 7.52
CA LEU A 57 -4.48 9.35 8.94
C LEU A 57 -3.28 8.45 9.27
N PHE A 58 -3.14 7.32 8.57
CA PHE A 58 -1.98 6.44 8.70
C PHE A 58 -0.71 7.15 8.25
N ARG A 59 -0.71 7.78 7.08
CA ARG A 59 0.47 8.49 6.54
C ARG A 59 0.93 9.63 7.45
N ASP A 60 0.00 10.36 8.07
CA ASP A 60 0.33 11.41 9.05
C ASP A 60 0.89 10.80 10.36
N ARG A 61 0.16 9.86 10.96
CA ARG A 61 0.50 9.25 12.25
C ARG A 61 1.82 8.46 12.24
N PHE A 62 2.14 7.79 11.13
CA PHE A 62 3.30 6.91 11.00
C PHE A 62 4.34 7.44 10.01
N ALA A 63 4.35 8.76 9.73
CA ALA A 63 5.26 9.40 8.77
C ALA A 63 6.73 9.06 9.03
N ALA A 64 7.16 9.02 10.29
CA ALA A 64 8.54 8.72 10.66
C ALA A 64 8.92 7.25 10.40
N GLU A 65 8.00 6.32 10.64
CA GLU A 65 8.15 4.89 10.39
C GLU A 65 8.12 4.58 8.89
N TYR A 66 7.23 5.24 8.14
CA TYR A 66 7.16 5.16 6.67
C TYR A 66 8.49 5.60 6.04
N VAL A 67 9.03 6.76 6.43
CA VAL A 67 10.33 7.26 5.92
C VAL A 67 11.51 6.36 6.34
N LYS A 68 11.45 5.70 7.50
CA LYS A 68 12.46 4.68 7.87
C LYS A 68 12.36 3.45 6.97
N PHE A 69 11.14 3.00 6.65
CA PHE A 69 10.89 1.86 5.77
C PHE A 69 11.38 2.13 4.35
N GLU A 70 10.99 3.25 3.72
CA GLU A 70 11.48 3.68 2.40
C GLU A 70 13.02 3.66 2.33
N ARG A 71 13.68 4.21 3.36
CA ARG A 71 15.16 4.24 3.44
C ARG A 71 15.77 2.85 3.57
N LEU A 72 15.12 1.93 4.27
CA LEU A 72 15.57 0.54 4.35
C LEU A 72 15.47 -0.14 2.98
N MET A 73 14.33 0.02 2.29
CA MET A 73 14.12 -0.55 0.95
C MET A 73 15.13 -0.02 -0.07
N ALA A 74 15.45 1.27 -0.01
CA ALA A 74 16.47 1.89 -0.87
C ALA A 74 17.90 1.45 -0.50
N ALA A 75 18.22 1.33 0.80
CA ALA A 75 19.54 0.91 1.27
C ALA A 75 19.86 -0.56 0.94
N ASP A 76 18.85 -1.44 1.01
CA ASP A 76 18.95 -2.84 0.60
C ASP A 76 18.96 -3.01 -0.94
N GLY A 77 18.78 -1.92 -1.70
CA GLY A 77 18.68 -1.95 -3.17
C GLY A 77 17.43 -2.70 -3.68
N LEU A 78 16.39 -2.79 -2.84
CA LEU A 78 15.16 -3.52 -3.15
C LEU A 78 14.25 -2.72 -4.08
N VAL A 79 14.11 -1.42 -3.81
CA VAL A 79 13.26 -0.49 -4.56
C VAL A 79 14.15 0.60 -5.14
N GLU A 80 14.37 0.56 -6.47
CA GLU A 80 15.08 1.61 -7.19
C GLU A 80 14.22 2.88 -7.31
N ARG A 81 12.90 2.71 -7.51
CA ARG A 81 11.93 3.80 -7.62
C ARG A 81 10.55 3.35 -7.14
N GLU A 82 9.94 4.15 -6.26
CA GLU A 82 8.51 4.07 -5.94
C GLU A 82 7.75 5.16 -6.71
N GLU A 83 6.51 4.87 -7.12
CA GLU A 83 5.63 5.82 -7.80
C GLU A 83 4.19 5.64 -7.30
N PHE A 84 3.67 6.64 -6.60
CA PHE A 84 2.29 6.63 -6.11
C PHE A 84 1.31 6.93 -7.27
N VAL A 85 0.71 5.88 -7.82
CA VAL A 85 -0.16 5.98 -9.01
C VAL A 85 -1.57 6.52 -8.69
N GLY A 86 -2.01 6.45 -7.43
CA GLY A 86 -3.25 7.08 -6.97
C GLY A 86 -3.93 6.33 -5.83
N ALA A 87 -5.02 6.90 -5.35
CA ALA A 87 -5.97 6.22 -4.46
C ALA A 87 -7.34 6.20 -5.15
N TYR A 88 -7.99 5.04 -5.12
CA TYR A 88 -9.24 4.77 -5.81
C TYR A 88 -10.32 4.42 -4.80
N TYR A 89 -11.51 4.95 -5.01
CA TYR A 89 -12.65 4.76 -4.13
C TYR A 89 -13.84 4.38 -5.01
N GLU A 90 -14.57 3.34 -4.63
CA GLU A 90 -15.94 3.22 -5.13
C GLU A 90 -16.70 4.45 -4.62
N LYS A 91 -17.37 5.16 -5.54
CA LYS A 91 -18.51 5.96 -5.10
C LYS A 91 -19.49 4.97 -4.50
N GLU A 92 -19.99 5.25 -3.30
CA GLU A 92 -21.20 4.59 -2.81
C GLU A 92 -22.19 4.56 -3.98
N ARG A 93 -22.74 3.37 -4.28
CA ARG A 93 -23.87 3.30 -5.20
C ARG A 93 -24.95 4.12 -4.51
N GLY A 94 -25.14 5.35 -4.97
CA GLY A 94 -26.17 6.22 -4.43
C GLY A 94 -27.47 5.44 -4.51
N ASP A 95 -28.06 5.16 -3.35
CA ASP A 95 -29.37 4.54 -3.29
C ASP A 95 -30.29 5.42 -4.14
N GLY A 96 -30.97 4.78 -5.09
CA GLY A 96 -31.85 5.46 -6.02
C GLY A 96 -33.15 5.84 -5.35
N ASP A 97 -33.11 6.73 -4.36
CA ASP A 97 -34.29 7.36 -3.78
C ASP A 97 -33.94 8.69 -3.07
N GLU A 98 -34.06 9.81 -3.80
CA GLU A 98 -34.29 11.11 -3.16
C GLU A 98 -35.49 11.81 -3.82
N LEU A 99 -36.64 11.59 -3.18
CA LEU A 99 -37.98 12.09 -3.48
C LEU A 99 -38.59 12.58 -2.16
N VAL A 100 -38.97 13.84 -1.93
CA VAL A 100 -38.92 15.13 -2.66
C VAL A 100 -39.17 16.22 -1.55
N PRO A 101 -39.39 17.54 -1.78
CA PRO A 101 -39.23 18.46 -2.94
C PRO A 101 -38.51 19.81 -2.57
N GLY A 102 -38.47 20.77 -3.49
CA GLY A 102 -38.18 22.20 -3.22
C GLY A 102 -38.82 23.13 -4.26
#